data_AF-A0A7V9QHJ8-F1
#
_entry.id   AF-A0A7V9QHJ8-F1
#
_cell.length_a   1.000
_cell.length_b   1.000
_cell.length_c   1.000
_cell.angle_alpha   90.00
_cell.angle_beta   90.00
_cell.angle_gamma   90.00
#
_symmetry.space_group_name_H-M   'P 1'
#
loop_
_entity.id
_entity.type
_entity.pdbx_description
1 polymer ?
#
loop_
_entity_poly.entity_id
_entity_poly.type
_entity_poly.pdbx_seq_one_letter_code
_entity_poly.pdbx_strand_id
1 'polypeptide(L)'
;MSVDDVDDADALVQQLAESEDAWADGSALYGPGGLFDNMRKSMLAVIKLRVRDTLGDRKLTGLADFIDDLAHADSGYRAFLDTHLVKQAEWRALDAGRQRLWAGLRLHTARGYDARRMGV
;
A
#
# COMPACT_ATOMS: atom_id res chain seq x y z
N MET A 1 -18.49 -8.89 -32.17
CA MET A 1 -17.35 -8.25 -31.46
C MET A 1 -16.58 -7.50 -32.52
N SER A 2 -16.50 -6.18 -32.42
CA SER A 2 -15.76 -5.38 -33.42
C SER A 2 -14.24 -5.61 -33.25
N VAL A 3 -13.46 -5.26 -34.26
CA VAL A 3 -11.98 -5.26 -34.15
C VAL A 3 -11.54 -4.26 -33.08
N ASP A 4 -12.23 -3.11 -32.98
CA ASP A 4 -11.98 -2.08 -31.97
C ASP A 4 -12.16 -2.61 -30.52
N ASP A 5 -13.14 -3.50 -30.29
CA ASP A 5 -13.34 -4.15 -28.98
C ASP A 5 -12.17 -5.10 -28.61
N VAL A 6 -11.59 -5.80 -29.60
CA VAL A 6 -10.43 -6.70 -29.35
C VAL A 6 -9.22 -5.87 -28.94
N ASP A 7 -8.95 -4.80 -29.68
CA ASP A 7 -7.78 -3.94 -29.47
C ASP A 7 -7.83 -3.23 -28.11
N ASP A 8 -9.02 -2.82 -27.66
CA ASP A 8 -9.23 -2.22 -26.34
C ASP A 8 -9.00 -3.22 -25.18
N ALA A 9 -9.42 -4.47 -25.35
CA ALA A 9 -9.21 -5.51 -24.34
C ALA A 9 -7.73 -5.88 -24.20
N ASP A 10 -7.03 -6.04 -25.33
CA ASP A 10 -5.60 -6.37 -25.36
C ASP A 10 -4.77 -5.22 -24.77
N ALA A 11 -5.14 -3.96 -25.03
CA ALA A 11 -4.52 -2.79 -24.41
C ALA A 11 -4.68 -2.77 -22.88
N LEU A 12 -5.85 -3.15 -22.35
CA LEU A 12 -6.09 -3.25 -20.91
C LEU A 12 -5.27 -4.37 -20.26
N VAL A 13 -5.18 -5.53 -20.93
CA VAL A 13 -4.36 -6.66 -20.46
C VAL A 13 -2.88 -6.28 -20.45
N GLN A 14 -2.40 -5.60 -21.49
CA GLN A 14 -1.02 -5.13 -21.57
C GLN A 14 -0.68 -4.15 -20.43
N GLN A 15 -1.55 -3.17 -20.17
CA GLN A 15 -1.36 -2.21 -19.05
C GLN A 15 -1.41 -2.89 -17.66
N LEU A 16 -2.21 -3.95 -17.51
CA LEU A 16 -2.21 -4.75 -16.28
C LEU A 16 -0.89 -5.52 -16.12
N ALA A 17 -0.37 -6.11 -17.20
CA ALA A 17 0.91 -6.84 -17.17
C ALA A 17 2.08 -5.90 -16.84
N GLU A 18 2.13 -4.72 -17.46
CA GLU A 18 3.18 -3.72 -17.22
C GLU A 18 3.22 -3.18 -15.79
N SER A 19 2.10 -3.25 -15.07
CA SER A 19 1.99 -2.78 -13.69
C SER A 19 2.13 -3.89 -12.64
N GLU A 20 2.30 -5.16 -13.05
CA GLU A 20 2.28 -6.31 -12.14
C GLU A 20 3.45 -6.29 -11.16
N ASP A 21 4.68 -6.17 -11.67
CA ASP A 21 5.90 -6.26 -10.85
C ASP A 21 5.96 -5.13 -9.83
N ALA A 22 5.73 -3.89 -10.27
CA ALA A 22 5.72 -2.72 -9.38
C ALA A 22 4.61 -2.81 -8.32
N TRP A 23 3.47 -3.42 -8.65
CA TRP A 23 2.39 -3.62 -7.70
C TRP A 23 2.71 -4.74 -6.70
N ALA A 24 3.27 -5.86 -7.17
CA ALA A 24 3.62 -7.01 -6.34
C ALA A 24 4.64 -6.64 -5.26
N ASP A 25 5.68 -5.90 -5.64
CA ASP A 25 6.70 -5.39 -4.72
C ASP A 25 6.09 -4.54 -3.61
N GLY A 26 5.17 -3.63 -3.96
CA GLY A 26 4.51 -2.79 -2.99
C GLY A 26 3.41 -3.51 -2.19
N SER A 27 2.78 -4.56 -2.73
CA SER A 27 1.65 -5.25 -2.08
C SER A 27 2.09 -6.01 -0.84
N ALA A 28 3.22 -6.71 -0.90
CA ALA A 28 3.80 -7.40 0.25
C ALA A 28 4.16 -6.45 1.40
N LEU A 29 4.51 -5.20 1.09
CA LEU A 29 4.93 -4.22 2.08
C LEU A 29 3.77 -3.34 2.58
N TYR A 30 2.95 -2.82 1.67
CA TYR A 30 1.95 -1.78 1.93
C TYR A 30 0.50 -2.23 1.79
N GLY A 31 0.27 -3.41 1.21
CA GLY A 31 -1.06 -3.97 0.99
C GLY A 31 -1.71 -4.54 2.26
N PRO A 32 -2.92 -5.10 2.13
CA PRO A 32 -3.60 -5.78 3.23
C PRO A 32 -2.73 -6.91 3.80
N GLY A 33 -2.43 -6.84 5.10
CA GLY A 33 -1.52 -7.80 5.75
C GLY A 33 -0.03 -7.55 5.46
N GLY A 34 0.32 -6.45 4.80
CA GLY A 34 1.69 -6.08 4.50
C GLY A 34 2.52 -5.73 5.74
N LEU A 35 3.84 -5.74 5.57
CA LEU A 35 4.80 -5.62 6.68
C LEU A 35 4.97 -4.21 7.25
N PHE A 36 4.56 -3.16 6.53
CA PHE A 36 4.88 -1.78 6.90
C PHE A 36 4.40 -1.39 8.30
N ASP A 37 3.15 -1.70 8.66
CA ASP A 37 2.62 -1.33 9.98
C ASP A 37 3.33 -2.11 11.10
N ASN A 38 3.70 -3.37 10.85
CA ASN A 38 4.49 -4.16 11.79
C ASN A 38 5.88 -3.57 11.97
N MET A 39 6.57 -3.21 10.88
CA MET A 39 7.88 -2.55 10.94
C MET A 39 7.81 -1.24 11.74
N ARG A 40 6.81 -0.40 11.47
CA ARG A 40 6.57 0.85 12.20
C ARG A 40 6.39 0.62 13.70
N LYS A 41 5.56 -0.35 14.07
CA LYS A 41 5.30 -0.72 15.48
C LYS A 41 6.55 -1.28 16.16
N SER A 42 7.29 -2.17 15.51
CA SER A 42 8.53 -2.73 16.04
C SER A 42 9.59 -1.66 16.25
N MET A 43 9.75 -0.73 15.30
CA MET A 43 10.69 0.38 15.44
C MET A 43 10.34 1.29 16.62
N LEU A 44 9.07 1.69 16.76
CA LEU A 44 8.60 2.43 17.94
C LEU A 44 8.86 1.67 19.24
N ALA A 45 8.58 0.37 19.29
CA ALA A 45 8.81 -0.44 20.48
C ALA A 45 10.30 -0.44 20.89
N VAL A 46 11.21 -0.61 19.94
CA VAL A 46 12.66 -0.56 20.19
C VAL A 46 13.10 0.81 20.70
N ILE A 47 12.60 1.90 20.11
CA ILE A 47 12.94 3.26 20.54
C ILE A 47 12.41 3.51 21.96
N LYS A 48 11.16 3.12 22.24
CA LYS A 48 10.56 3.24 23.59
C LYS A 48 11.37 2.49 24.64
N LEU A 49 11.86 1.29 24.32
CA LEU A 49 12.74 0.53 25.20
C LEU A 49 14.04 1.30 25.47
N ARG A 50 14.71 1.78 24.42
CA ARG A 50 15.94 2.58 24.57
C ARG A 50 15.74 3.86 25.40
N VAL A 51 14.63 4.57 25.17
CA VAL A 51 14.30 5.78 25.95
C VAL A 51 14.06 5.41 27.41
N ARG A 52 13.33 4.33 27.68
CA ARG A 52 13.11 3.83 29.04
C ARG A 52 14.42 3.47 29.73
N ASP A 53 15.30 2.74 29.07
CA ASP A 53 16.61 2.35 29.59
C ASP A 53 17.47 3.59 29.91
N THR A 54 17.36 4.64 29.11
CA THR A 54 18.08 5.91 29.32
C THR A 54 17.53 6.70 30.50
N LEU A 55 16.21 6.68 30.72
CA LEU A 55 15.56 7.40 31.81
C LEU A 55 15.67 6.65 33.15
N GLY A 56 15.82 5.32 33.13
CA GLY A 56 15.85 4.45 34.30
C GLY A 56 14.52 4.39 35.04
N ASP A 57 14.53 3.94 36.31
CA ASP A 57 13.34 3.77 37.16
C ASP A 57 12.78 5.08 37.74
N ARG A 58 12.83 6.17 36.98
CA ARG A 58 12.24 7.45 37.40
C ARG A 58 10.74 7.28 37.55
N LYS A 59 10.21 7.40 38.78
CA LYS A 59 8.76 7.38 39.05
C LYS A 59 8.11 8.71 38.69
N LEU A 60 8.09 9.04 37.39
CA LEU A 60 7.41 10.22 36.87
C LEU A 60 5.95 9.87 36.55
N THR A 61 5.01 10.66 37.06
CA THR A 61 3.62 10.62 36.60
C THR A 61 3.58 10.96 35.11
N GLY A 62 2.90 10.15 34.29
CA GLY A 62 2.87 10.34 32.83
C GLY A 62 4.15 9.89 32.10
N LEU A 63 5.04 9.13 32.75
CA LEU A 63 6.26 8.62 32.13
C LEU A 63 5.98 7.85 30.82
N ALA A 64 4.88 7.09 30.75
CA ALA A 64 4.53 6.33 29.57
C ALA A 64 4.26 7.24 28.35
N ASP A 65 3.47 8.30 28.55
CA ASP A 65 3.15 9.27 27.51
C ASP A 65 4.38 10.07 27.11
N PHE A 66 5.21 10.46 28.08
CA PHE A 66 6.48 11.13 27.81
C PHE A 66 7.45 10.24 26.99
N ILE A 67 7.53 8.95 27.29
CA ILE A 67 8.31 7.99 26.50
C ILE A 67 7.72 7.86 25.09
N ASP A 68 6.39 7.86 24.95
CA ASP A 68 5.73 7.83 23.65
C ASP A 68 6.05 9.06 22.81
N ASP A 69 5.96 10.25 23.39
CA ASP A 69 6.30 11.53 22.75
C ASP A 69 7.75 11.54 22.29
N LEU A 70 8.69 11.13 23.15
CA LEU A 70 10.11 11.05 22.80
C LEU A 70 10.37 10.04 21.68
N ALA A 71 9.69 8.90 21.68
CA ALA A 71 9.84 7.91 20.62
C ALA A 71 9.31 8.42 19.28
N HIS A 72 8.20 9.17 19.28
CA HIS A 72 7.68 9.84 18.08
C HIS A 72 8.51 11.07 17.66
N ALA A 73 9.30 11.62 18.59
CA ALA A 73 10.24 12.69 18.32
C ALA A 73 11.59 12.20 17.74
N ASP A 74 11.86 10.90 17.79
CA ASP A 74 13.09 10.31 17.27
C ASP A 74 13.26 10.62 15.77
N SER A 75 14.42 11.19 15.42
CA SER A 75 14.70 11.64 14.06
C SER A 75 14.78 10.48 13.05
N GLY A 76 15.27 9.31 13.49
CA GLY A 76 15.32 8.12 12.66
C GLY A 76 13.93 7.56 12.38
N TYR A 77 13.06 7.53 13.39
CA TYR A 77 11.66 7.14 13.21
C TYR A 77 10.89 8.09 12.29
N ARG A 78 11.10 9.41 12.43
CA ARG A 78 10.49 10.40 11.53
C ARG A 78 10.97 10.23 10.08
N ALA A 79 12.28 10.11 9.87
CA ALA A 79 12.83 9.87 8.53
C ALA A 79 12.31 8.56 7.90
N PHE A 80 12.16 7.51 8.70
CA PHE A 80 11.54 6.26 8.28
C PHE A 80 10.08 6.47 7.85
N LEU A 81 9.28 7.18 8.66
CA LEU A 81 7.89 7.48 8.33
C LEU A 81 7.77 8.32 7.07
N ASP A 82 8.55 9.40 6.94
CA ASP A 82 8.50 10.29 5.79
C ASP A 82 8.76 9.51 4.49
N THR A 83 9.76 8.62 4.51
CA THR A 83 10.09 7.78 3.35
C THR A 83 8.96 6.80 3.02
N HIS A 84 8.45 6.06 4.02
CA HIS A 84 7.51 4.98 3.77
C HIS A 84 6.08 5.46 3.55
N LEU A 85 5.68 6.62 4.08
CA LEU A 85 4.37 7.21 3.81
C LEU A 85 4.25 7.68 2.36
N VAL A 86 5.32 8.26 1.79
CA VAL A 86 5.37 8.61 0.37
C VAL A 86 5.21 7.36 -0.50
N LYS A 87 6.04 6.33 -0.25
CA LYS A 87 5.96 5.07 -0.99
C LYS A 87 4.62 4.35 -0.83
N GLN A 88 4.01 4.40 0.35
CA GLN A 88 2.67 3.84 0.57
C GLN A 88 1.61 4.59 -0.25
N ALA A 89 1.71 5.92 -0.34
CA ALA A 89 0.79 6.72 -1.15
C ALA A 89 0.95 6.40 -2.64
N GLU A 90 2.18 6.29 -3.14
CA GLU A 90 2.49 5.88 -4.51
C GLU A 90 1.91 4.50 -4.82
N TRP A 91 2.14 3.51 -3.94
CA TRP A 91 1.59 2.17 -4.11
C TRP A 91 0.05 2.16 -4.10
N ARG A 92 -0.59 2.93 -3.21
CA ARG A 92 -2.07 3.04 -3.18
C ARG A 92 -2.62 3.63 -4.46
N ALA A 93 -1.93 4.61 -5.05
CA ALA A 93 -2.32 5.18 -6.34
C ALA A 93 -2.20 4.13 -7.46
N LEU A 94 -1.13 3.34 -7.46
CA LEU A 94 -0.93 2.22 -8.38
C LEU A 94 -2.01 1.14 -8.23
N ASP A 95 -2.31 0.72 -7.00
CA ASP A 95 -3.36 -0.26 -6.69
C ASP A 95 -4.74 0.22 -7.17
N ALA A 96 -5.10 1.48 -6.89
CA ALA A 96 -6.34 2.07 -7.37
C ALA A 96 -6.39 2.14 -8.91
N GLY A 97 -5.26 2.43 -9.57
CA GLY A 97 -5.14 2.38 -11.03
C GLY A 97 -5.42 0.98 -11.58
N ARG A 98 -4.80 -0.04 -11.00
CA ARG A 98 -5.01 -1.45 -11.38
C ARG A 98 -6.44 -1.92 -11.15
N GLN A 99 -7.08 -1.53 -10.04
CA GLN A 99 -8.49 -1.84 -9.80
C GLN A 99 -9.40 -1.24 -10.89
N ARG A 100 -9.09 -0.04 -11.38
CA ARG A 100 -9.81 0.56 -12.53
C ARG A 100 -9.60 -0.22 -13.82
N LEU A 101 -8.36 -0.63 -14.12
CA LEU A 101 -8.05 -1.46 -15.29
C LEU A 101 -8.80 -2.79 -15.24
N TRP A 102 -8.79 -3.47 -14.08
CA TRP A 102 -9.56 -4.69 -13.84
C TRP A 102 -11.07 -4.50 -14.02
N ALA A 103 -11.62 -3.38 -13.52
CA ALA A 103 -13.03 -3.06 -13.71
C ALA A 103 -13.35 -2.83 -15.19
N GLY A 104 -12.49 -2.12 -15.92
CA GLY A 104 -12.58 -1.92 -17.37
C GLY A 104 -12.61 -3.25 -18.12
N LEU A 105 -11.65 -4.13 -17.84
CA LEU A 105 -11.56 -5.45 -18.48
C LEU A 105 -12.79 -6.32 -18.20
N ARG A 106 -13.32 -6.30 -16.97
CA ARG A 106 -14.56 -7.01 -16.62
C ARG A 106 -15.77 -6.49 -17.38
N LEU A 107 -15.93 -5.16 -17.48
CA LEU A 107 -17.02 -4.54 -18.23
C LEU A 107 -16.92 -4.88 -19.72
N HIS A 108 -15.71 -4.84 -20.28
CA HIS A 108 -15.46 -5.23 -21.66
C HIS A 108 -15.87 -6.69 -21.91
N THR A 109 -15.43 -7.61 -21.04
CA THR A 109 -15.76 -9.03 -21.12
C THR A 109 -17.28 -9.28 -21.01
N ALA A 110 -17.96 -8.57 -20.12
CA ALA A 110 -19.41 -8.67 -19.94
C ALA A 110 -20.18 -8.18 -21.18
N ARG A 111 -19.79 -7.04 -21.77
CA ARG A 111 -20.37 -6.54 -23.02
C ARG A 111 -20.18 -7.52 -24.18
N GLY A 112 -18.99 -8.10 -24.30
CA GLY A 112 -18.71 -9.13 -25.30
C GLY A 112 -19.53 -10.42 -25.10
N TYR A 113 -19.92 -10.76 -23.86
CA TYR A 113 -20.82 -11.87 -23.58
C TYR A 113 -22.28 -11.54 -23.99
N ASP A 114 -22.78 -10.36 -23.63
CA ASP A 114 -24.15 -9.94 -23.95
C ASP A 114 -24.39 -9.78 -25.45
N ALA A 115 -23.42 -9.24 -26.19
CA ALA A 115 -23.51 -9.12 -27.65
C ALA A 115 -23.65 -10.50 -28.33
N ARG A 116 -22.86 -11.50 -27.89
CA ARG A 116 -22.91 -12.87 -28.43
C ARG A 116 -24.21 -13.60 -28.10
N ARG A 117 -24.85 -13.28 -26.97
CA ARG A 117 -26.14 -13.87 -26.56
C ARG A 117 -27.33 -13.29 -27.34
N MET A 118 -27.23 -12.05 -27.79
CA MET A 118 -28.29 -11.35 -28.54
C MET A 118 -28.27 -11.64 -30.05
N GLY A 119 -27.34 -12.46 -30.55
CA GLY A 119 -27.29 -12.86 -31.97
C GLY A 119 -26.90 -11.74 -32.94
N VAL A 120 -26.07 -10.80 -32.48
CA VAL A 120 -25.45 -9.73 -33.31
C VAL A 120 -24.00 -10.09 -33.62
#